data_AF-A0A7N0U249-F1
#
_entry.id   AF-A0A7N0U249-F1
#
_cell.length_a   1.000
_cell.length_b   1.000
_cell.length_c   1.000
_cell.angle_alpha   90.00
_cell.angle_beta   90.00
_cell.angle_gamma   90.00
#
_symmetry.space_group_name_H-M   'P 1'
#
loop_
_entity.id
_entity.type
_entity.pdbx_description
1 polymer ?
#
loop_
_entity_poly.entity_id
_entity_poly.type
_entity_poly.pdbx_seq_one_letter_code
_entity_poly.pdbx_strand_id
1 'polypeptide(L)'
;MQMMDGVDSESSSSADLLAPPTDTRGKHRVLAELKRVEQEARFLEEELQKLETTEDVSTLCLELLQLIETKPDPLLPVTRGPANPAWDRWFEPPKDSEGCRCWIL
;
A
#
# COMPACT_ATOMS: atom_id res chain seq x y z
N MET A 1 45.25 35.37 50.12
CA MET A 1 45.87 36.49 49.40
C MET A 1 46.47 35.91 48.13
N GLN A 2 46.16 36.55 47.00
CA GLN A 2 46.68 36.36 45.64
C GLN A 2 46.11 35.22 44.77
N MET A 3 45.29 35.69 43.82
CA MET A 3 45.05 35.14 42.50
C MET A 3 46.24 35.43 41.56
N MET A 4 46.34 34.64 40.47
CA MET A 4 46.92 34.97 39.15
C MET A 4 48.43 35.31 39.11
N ASP A 5 49.28 34.84 38.17
CA ASP A 5 49.11 34.52 36.75
C ASP A 5 50.12 33.43 36.33
N GLY A 6 49.79 32.69 35.26
CA GLY A 6 50.64 31.60 34.76
C GLY A 6 50.38 31.21 33.31
N VAL A 7 50.29 32.22 32.44
CA VAL A 7 50.61 32.20 31.00
C VAL A 7 49.84 31.21 30.10
N ASP A 8 49.01 31.79 29.24
CA ASP A 8 48.61 31.18 27.98
C ASP A 8 49.85 31.10 27.07
N SER A 9 50.16 29.91 26.57
CA SER A 9 51.04 29.72 25.43
C SER A 9 50.38 28.75 24.48
N GLU A 10 49.65 29.33 23.53
CA GLU A 10 49.18 28.67 22.33
C GLU A 10 50.40 28.25 21.51
N SER A 11 50.71 26.97 21.51
CA SER A 11 51.51 26.35 20.45
C SER A 11 50.59 25.45 19.65
N SER A 12 50.02 26.01 18.58
CA SER A 12 49.39 25.25 17.53
C SER A 12 50.48 24.46 16.81
N SER A 13 50.50 23.15 17.01
CA SER A 13 51.31 22.22 16.22
C SER A 13 50.56 20.91 16.08
N SER A 14 49.67 20.88 15.09
CA SER A 14 49.49 19.79 14.13
C SER A 14 49.82 18.37 14.62
N ALA A 15 48.86 17.74 15.27
CA ALA A 15 48.77 16.29 15.34
C ALA A 15 47.32 15.85 15.08
N ASP A 16 46.73 16.41 14.02
CA ASP A 16 45.55 15.84 13.37
C ASP A 16 46.03 14.66 12.50
N LEU A 17 46.50 13.60 13.16
CA LEU A 17 46.95 12.38 12.50
C LEU A 17 46.00 11.24 12.88
N LEU A 18 45.03 11.06 11.99
CA LEU A 18 44.46 9.77 11.58
C LEU A 18 43.80 8.97 12.71
N ALA A 19 42.70 9.51 13.26
CA ALA A 19 41.61 8.60 13.61
C ALA A 19 41.09 7.99 12.29
N PRO A 20 41.08 6.66 12.12
CA PRO A 20 40.48 6.06 10.94
C PRO A 20 39.04 6.57 10.86
N PRO A 21 38.51 6.92 9.67
CA PRO A 21 37.09 7.21 9.54
C PRO A 21 36.37 5.98 10.08
N THR A 22 35.75 6.09 11.26
CA THR A 22 34.97 4.98 11.78
C THR A 22 33.97 4.66 10.68
N ASP A 23 33.98 3.44 10.16
CA ASP A 23 33.15 3.05 9.04
C ASP A 23 31.69 3.06 9.48
N THR A 24 31.10 4.25 9.50
CA THR A 24 29.72 4.48 9.89
C THR A 24 28.77 3.96 8.82
N ARG A 25 29.27 3.63 7.62
CA ARG A 25 28.44 3.07 6.53
C ARG A 25 27.80 1.75 6.94
N GLY A 26 28.55 0.91 7.66
CA GLY A 26 28.01 -0.31 8.26
C GLY A 26 26.95 -0.02 9.34
N LYS A 27 27.21 0.96 10.22
CA LYS A 27 26.28 1.36 11.29
C LYS A 27 24.96 1.91 10.74
N HIS A 28 25.00 2.79 9.74
CA HIS A 28 23.80 3.33 9.11
C HIS A 28 22.97 2.24 8.44
N ARG A 29 23.62 1.28 7.77
CA ARG A 29 22.93 0.12 7.18
C ARG A 29 22.24 -0.72 8.23
N VAL A 30 22.93 -1.04 9.33
CA VAL A 30 22.34 -1.84 10.43
C VAL A 30 21.17 -1.09 11.07
N LEU A 31 21.28 0.22 11.29
CA LEU A 31 20.19 1.03 11.84
C LEU A 31 18.99 1.12 10.89
N ALA A 32 19.22 1.19 9.57
CA ALA A 32 18.14 1.21 8.59
C ALA A 32 17.38 -0.12 8.57
N GLU A 33 18.09 -1.26 8.59
CA GLU A 33 17.46 -2.58 8.69
C GLU A 33 16.71 -2.76 10.01
N LEU A 34 17.29 -2.32 11.13
CA LEU A 34 16.61 -2.36 12.42
C LEU A 34 15.30 -1.57 12.38
N LYS A 35 15.33 -0.33 11.90
CA LYS A 35 14.12 0.51 11.76
C LYS A 35 13.08 -0.11 10.84
N ARG A 36 13.51 -0.76 9.75
CA ARG A 36 12.60 -1.46 8.82
C ARG A 36 11.89 -2.61 9.54
N VAL A 37 12.65 -3.46 10.25
CA VAL A 37 12.10 -4.59 10.99
C VAL A 37 11.19 -4.13 12.13
N GLU A 38 11.57 -3.08 12.87
CA GLU A 38 10.72 -2.47 13.90
C GLU A 38 9.40 -1.95 13.31
N GLN A 39 9.44 -1.33 12.12
CA GLN A 39 8.24 -0.87 11.44
C GLN A 39 7.35 -2.04 10.99
N GLU A 40 7.93 -3.09 10.43
CA GLU A 40 7.21 -4.29 10.00
C GLU A 40 6.56 -5.00 11.20
N ALA A 41 7.28 -5.10 12.33
CA ALA A 41 6.72 -5.65 13.56
C ALA A 41 5.49 -4.86 14.03
N ARG A 42 5.57 -3.52 14.05
CA ARG A 42 4.42 -2.67 14.39
C ARG A 42 3.23 -2.88 13.47
N PHE A 43 3.46 -2.96 12.16
CA PHE A 43 2.37 -3.20 11.21
C PHE A 43 1.71 -4.56 11.43
N LEU A 44 2.49 -5.62 11.68
CA LEU A 44 1.94 -6.94 11.97
C LEU A 44 1.14 -6.96 13.28
N GLU A 45 1.58 -6.25 14.32
CA GLU A 45 0.82 -6.09 15.57
C GLU A 45 -0.53 -5.39 15.32
N GLU A 46 -0.53 -4.31 14.55
CA GLU A 46 -1.77 -3.61 14.16
C GLU A 46 -2.71 -4.48 13.30
N GLU A 47 -2.16 -5.28 12.37
CA GLU A 47 -2.94 -6.20 11.54
C GLU A 47 -3.55 -7.33 12.36
N LEU A 48 -2.80 -7.90 13.31
CA LEU A 48 -3.31 -8.90 14.24
C LEU A 48 -4.46 -8.35 15.09
N GLN A 49 -4.32 -7.14 15.63
CA GLN A 49 -5.40 -6.50 16.38
C GLN A 49 -6.67 -6.31 15.53
N LYS A 50 -6.53 -5.95 14.24
CA LYS A 50 -7.68 -5.84 13.32
C LYS A 50 -8.32 -7.21 13.08
N LEU A 51 -7.51 -8.25 12.85
CA LEU A 51 -8.00 -9.61 12.63
C LEU A 51 -8.80 -10.14 13.83
N GLU A 52 -8.40 -9.84 15.07
CA GLU A 52 -9.15 -10.21 16.27
C GLU A 52 -10.56 -9.61 16.33
N THR A 53 -10.77 -8.45 15.68
CA THR A 53 -12.05 -7.75 15.64
C THR A 53 -12.86 -8.00 14.37
N THR A 54 -12.29 -8.71 13.39
CA THR A 54 -12.93 -8.94 12.09
C THR A 54 -14.01 -10.01 12.23
N GLU A 55 -15.15 -9.81 11.56
CA GLU A 55 -16.27 -10.75 11.58
C GLU A 55 -15.97 -12.03 10.80
N ASP A 56 -16.69 -13.11 11.14
CA ASP A 56 -16.55 -14.39 10.47
C ASP A 56 -16.93 -14.31 8.99
N VAL A 57 -16.05 -14.84 8.13
CA VAL A 57 -16.28 -14.89 6.67
C VAL A 57 -17.58 -15.61 6.33
N SER A 58 -17.97 -16.63 7.10
CA SER A 58 -19.25 -17.33 6.90
C SER A 58 -20.46 -16.40 7.03
N THR A 59 -20.43 -15.48 7.98
CA THR A 59 -21.52 -14.53 8.23
C THR A 59 -21.55 -13.48 7.11
N LEU A 60 -20.40 -12.88 6.81
CA LEU A 60 -20.28 -11.88 5.74
C LEU A 60 -20.67 -12.45 4.37
N CYS A 61 -20.32 -13.69 4.06
CA CYS A 61 -20.71 -14.35 2.82
C CYS A 61 -22.22 -14.59 2.74
N LEU A 62 -22.88 -14.95 3.85
CA LEU A 62 -24.34 -15.10 3.87
C LEU A 62 -25.06 -13.77 3.67
N GLU A 63 -24.59 -12.70 4.30
CA GLU A 63 -25.14 -11.35 4.10
C GLU A 63 -24.95 -10.87 2.66
N LEU A 64 -23.78 -11.11 2.08
CA LEU A 64 -23.51 -10.80 0.68
C LEU A 64 -24.43 -11.58 -0.27
N LEU A 65 -24.63 -12.87 -0.03
CA LEU A 65 -25.56 -13.68 -0.82
C LEU A 65 -26.99 -13.14 -0.74
N GLN A 66 -27.46 -12.82 0.46
CA GLN A 66 -28.78 -12.20 0.64
C GLN A 66 -28.90 -10.89 -0.14
N LEU A 67 -27.88 -10.03 -0.10
CA LEU A 67 -27.88 -8.78 -0.86
C LEU A 67 -27.99 -9.03 -2.37
N ILE A 68 -27.21 -9.98 -2.91
CA ILE A 68 -27.22 -10.33 -4.32
C ILE A 68 -28.56 -10.94 -4.75
N GLU A 69 -29.17 -11.77 -3.90
CA GLU A 69 -30.44 -12.45 -4.21
C GLU A 69 -31.65 -11.52 -4.13
N THR A 70 -31.62 -10.48 -3.28
CA THR A 70 -32.78 -9.60 -3.08
C THR A 70 -33.12 -8.74 -4.30
N LYS A 71 -32.12 -8.33 -5.09
CA LYS A 71 -32.33 -7.48 -6.27
C LYS A 71 -31.84 -8.18 -7.54
N PRO A 72 -32.75 -8.52 -8.48
CA PRO A 72 -32.35 -9.11 -9.75
C PRO A 72 -31.46 -8.15 -10.55
N ASP A 73 -30.28 -8.61 -10.98
CA ASP A 73 -29.36 -7.86 -11.83
C ASP A 73 -29.80 -7.90 -13.31
N PRO A 74 -30.27 -6.79 -13.90
CA PRO A 74 -30.79 -6.76 -15.27
C PRO A 74 -29.81 -7.20 -16.37
N LEU A 75 -28.51 -7.33 -16.07
CA LEU A 75 -27.51 -7.87 -16.98
C LEU A 75 -27.40 -9.41 -16.96
N LEU A 76 -28.02 -10.07 -15.98
CA LEU A 76 -27.92 -11.52 -15.84
C LEU A 76 -29.09 -12.23 -16.55
N PRO A 77 -28.83 -13.34 -17.27
CA PRO A 77 -29.87 -14.11 -17.98
C PRO A 77 -31.01 -14.62 -17.08
N VAL A 78 -30.78 -14.67 -15.77
CA VAL A 78 -31.69 -15.22 -14.76
C VAL A 78 -32.74 -14.18 -14.32
N THR A 79 -32.60 -12.90 -14.68
CA THR A 79 -33.56 -11.90 -14.22
C THR A 79 -34.91 -12.03 -14.90
N ARG A 80 -35.90 -12.37 -14.09
CA ARG A 80 -37.30 -12.35 -14.47
C ARG A 80 -37.78 -10.90 -14.46
N GLY A 81 -37.76 -10.29 -15.64
CA GLY A 81 -38.27 -8.94 -15.87
C GLY A 81 -38.39 -8.67 -17.38
N PRO A 82 -39.19 -7.68 -17.80
CA PRO A 82 -39.21 -7.28 -19.20
C PRO A 82 -37.81 -6.81 -19.59
N ALA A 83 -37.25 -7.36 -20.67
CA ALA A 83 -36.01 -6.86 -21.25
C ALA A 83 -36.16 -5.37 -21.51
N ASN A 84 -35.23 -4.55 -21.00
CA ASN A 84 -35.26 -3.10 -21.23
C ASN A 84 -34.81 -2.83 -22.68
N PRO A 85 -35.70 -2.44 -23.61
CA PRO A 85 -35.33 -2.32 -25.02
C PRO A 85 -34.31 -1.19 -25.27
N ALA A 86 -34.15 -0.26 -24.32
CA ALA A 86 -33.11 0.77 -24.42
C ALA A 86 -31.68 0.19 -24.29
N TRP A 87 -31.55 -1.04 -23.77
CA TRP A 87 -30.27 -1.71 -23.59
C TRP A 87 -29.77 -2.37 -24.87
N ASP A 88 -30.66 -2.66 -25.82
CA ASP A 88 -30.31 -3.17 -27.15
C ASP A 88 -29.32 -2.24 -27.85
N ARG A 89 -29.35 -0.92 -27.58
CA ARG A 89 -28.36 0.03 -28.12
C ARG A 89 -26.91 -0.27 -27.70
N TRP A 90 -26.70 -0.92 -26.56
CA TRP A 90 -25.38 -1.22 -25.99
C TRP A 90 -24.96 -2.66 -26.20
N PHE A 91 -25.92 -3.60 -26.24
CA PHE A 91 -25.66 -5.04 -26.31
C PHE A 91 -26.02 -5.68 -27.67
N GLU A 92 -26.86 -5.05 -28.49
CA GLU A 92 -27.07 -5.47 -29.88
C GLU A 92 -26.21 -4.63 -30.83
N PRO A 93 -25.68 -5.25 -31.91
CA PRO A 93 -25.01 -4.51 -32.97
C PRO A 93 -25.97 -3.51 -33.62
N PRO A 94 -25.47 -2.37 -34.13
CA PRO A 94 -26.30 -1.40 -34.83
C PRO A 94 -27.10 -2.06 -35.96
N LYS A 95 -28.44 -2.01 -35.86
CA LYS A 95 -29.37 -2.65 -36.80
C LYS A 95 -29.22 -2.13 -38.24
N ASP A 96 -28.70 -0.92 -38.39
CA ASP A 96 -28.51 -0.24 -39.66
C ASP A 96 -27.07 -0.32 -40.20
N SER A 97 -26.19 -1.06 -39.53
CA SER A 97 -24.90 -1.40 -40.13
C SER A 97 -25.11 -2.58 -41.08
N GLU A 98 -25.22 -2.31 -42.38
CA GLU A 98 -24.72 -3.28 -43.34
C GLU A 98 -23.27 -3.55 -42.92
N GLY A 99 -23.04 -4.68 -42.24
CA GLY A 99 -21.82 -4.93 -41.50
C GLY A 99 -20.60 -4.59 -42.36
N CYS A 100 -19.69 -3.78 -41.82
CA CYS A 100 -18.42 -3.56 -42.48
C CYS A 100 -17.75 -4.92 -42.70
N ARG A 101 -17.46 -5.27 -43.97
CA ARG A 101 -16.70 -6.48 -44.35
C ARG A 101 -15.21 -6.35 -44.02
N CYS A 102 -14.86 -5.60 -43.00
CA CYS A 102 -13.49 -5.48 -42.56
C CYS A 102 -13.11 -6.77 -41.83
N TRP A 103 -12.18 -7.52 -42.43
CA TRP A 103 -11.53 -8.64 -41.77
C TRP A 103 -10.59 -8.04 -40.73
N ILE A 104 -10.84 -8.33 -39.46
CA ILE A 104 -9.85 -8.08 -38.40
C ILE A 104 -8.72 -9.07 -38.68
N LEU A 105 -7.54 -8.54 -39.03
CA LEU A 105 -6.31 -9.29 -39.28
C LEU A 105 -5.77 -9.89 -37.98
#